data_AF-A0A9X1VB38-F1
#
_entry.id   AF-A0A9X1VB38-F1
#
_cell.length_a   1.000
_cell.length_b   1.000
_cell.length_c   1.000
_cell.angle_alpha   90.00
_cell.angle_beta   90.00
_cell.angle_gamma   90.00
#
_symmetry.space_group_name_H-M   'P 1'
#
loop_
_entity.id
_entity.type
_entity.pdbx_description
1 polymer ?
#
loop_
_entity_poly.entity_id
_entity_poly.type
_entity_poly.pdbx_seq_one_letter_code
_entity_poly.pdbx_strand_id
1 'polypeptide(L)'
;MNSTHCYSQSRTLRIIMGAALLLFQGCSDDACNGSIESVVLLSKSEPTYGGERIYVDVKNRGQIGVRKTLQCANGIVGTFDNVVVIRDFESRFTNRKKICFSDFMRMQPTDGAKMNDEGLPEIQLYH
;
A
#
# COMPACT_ATOMS: atom_id res chain seq x y z
N MET A 1 18.40 12.99 5.16
CA MET A 1 19.57 12.08 5.19
C MET A 1 19.09 10.70 4.82
N ASN A 2 19.60 10.17 3.71
CA ASN A 2 19.29 8.83 3.19
C ASN A 2 19.92 7.76 4.07
N SER A 3 19.25 6.61 4.21
CA SER A 3 19.93 5.31 4.28
C SER A 3 19.02 4.21 3.76
N THR A 4 19.16 3.97 2.46
CA THR A 4 18.75 2.76 1.76
C THR A 4 19.75 1.67 2.11
N HIS A 5 19.35 0.64 2.86
CA HIS A 5 20.19 -0.54 3.06
C HIS A 5 19.82 -1.63 2.06
N CYS A 6 20.49 -1.60 0.90
CA CYS A 6 20.76 -2.81 0.12
C CYS A 6 21.90 -3.56 0.83
N TYR A 7 21.64 -4.73 1.40
CA TYR A 7 22.72 -5.62 1.86
C TYR A 7 22.94 -6.74 0.85
N SER A 8 24.01 -6.58 0.08
CA SER A 8 24.78 -7.65 -0.54
C SER A 8 25.89 -8.01 0.44
N GLN A 9 26.00 -9.27 0.87
CA GLN A 9 27.27 -9.97 0.84
C GLN A 9 27.16 -11.46 1.12
N SER A 10 28.08 -12.15 0.45
CA SER A 10 28.24 -13.57 0.23
C SER A 10 29.20 -14.17 1.27
N ARG A 11 28.96 -15.41 1.70
CA ARG A 11 29.91 -16.54 1.80
C ARG A 11 29.50 -17.58 2.86
N THR A 12 29.09 -18.75 2.33
CA THR A 12 29.37 -20.12 2.81
C THR A 12 29.33 -20.40 4.32
N LEU A 13 28.30 -21.12 4.77
CA LEU A 13 28.41 -21.93 5.99
C LEU A 13 27.55 -23.21 5.94
N ARG A 14 28.27 -24.33 5.81
CA ARG A 14 28.03 -25.71 6.27
C ARG A 14 26.60 -26.27 6.28
N ILE A 15 26.39 -27.24 5.38
CA ILE A 15 25.31 -28.22 5.37
C ILE A 15 25.38 -29.05 6.67
N ILE A 16 24.37 -28.93 7.53
CA ILE A 16 24.03 -29.93 8.53
C ILE A 16 22.64 -30.47 8.18
N MET A 17 22.64 -31.74 7.82
CA MET A 17 21.48 -32.56 7.50
C MET A 17 20.68 -32.79 8.78
N GLY A 18 19.56 -32.08 8.90
CA GLY A 18 18.54 -32.28 9.93
C GLY A 18 17.19 -32.14 9.27
N ALA A 19 16.50 -33.26 9.07
CA ALA A 19 15.16 -33.32 8.50
C ALA A 19 14.15 -32.62 9.43
N ALA A 20 13.93 -31.34 9.22
CA ALA A 20 12.76 -30.62 9.70
C ALA A 20 11.90 -30.29 8.49
N LEU A 21 10.90 -31.14 8.26
CA LEU A 21 9.85 -30.92 7.28
C LEU A 21 9.22 -29.53 7.51
N LEU A 22 9.40 -28.66 6.51
CA LEU A 22 8.33 -27.98 5.80
C LEU A 22 7.15 -27.51 6.67
N LEU A 23 7.38 -26.47 7.48
CA LEU A 23 6.33 -25.53 7.84
C LEU A 23 6.85 -24.10 7.60
N PHE A 24 7.24 -23.82 6.36
CA PHE A 24 6.94 -22.49 5.82
C PHE A 24 5.41 -22.45 5.69
N GLN A 25 4.74 -22.15 6.80
CA GLN A 25 3.40 -21.59 6.74
C GLN A 25 3.56 -20.35 5.87
N GLY A 26 3.16 -20.47 4.61
CA GLY A 26 3.13 -19.36 3.68
C GLY A 26 2.46 -18.21 4.40
N CYS A 27 3.05 -17.02 4.28
CA CYS A 27 2.38 -15.78 4.62
C CYS A 27 0.94 -15.92 4.11
N SER A 28 -0.02 -16.06 5.02
CA SER A 28 -1.42 -16.09 4.64
C SER A 28 -1.67 -14.72 4.03
N ASP A 29 -1.67 -14.65 2.71
CA ASP A 29 -2.31 -13.57 2.01
C ASP A 29 -3.76 -13.66 2.43
N ASP A 30 -4.14 -12.92 3.47
CA ASP A 30 -5.49 -12.90 4.00
C ASP A 30 -6.43 -12.71 2.81
N ALA A 31 -7.15 -13.80 2.49
CA ALA A 31 -8.12 -13.76 1.41
C ALA A 31 -9.15 -12.73 1.84
N CYS A 32 -9.39 -11.71 1.00
CA CYS A 32 -10.32 -10.64 1.36
C CYS A 32 -11.78 -11.11 1.45
N ASN A 33 -12.09 -12.42 1.35
CA ASN A 33 -13.39 -13.04 1.64
C ASN A 33 -14.62 -12.25 1.15
N GLY A 34 -14.60 -11.78 -0.09
CA GLY A 34 -15.68 -11.00 -0.71
C GLY A 34 -15.61 -9.48 -0.49
N SER A 35 -14.74 -9.01 0.39
CA SER A 35 -14.36 -7.59 0.53
C SER A 35 -13.54 -7.10 -0.68
N ILE A 36 -13.43 -5.78 -0.76
CA ILE A 36 -12.57 -5.09 -1.72
C ILE A 36 -11.12 -5.37 -1.36
N GLU A 37 -10.38 -5.87 -2.33
CA GLU A 37 -8.95 -6.16 -2.22
C GLU A 37 -8.13 -5.03 -2.82
N SER A 38 -7.11 -4.59 -2.09
CA SER A 38 -6.20 -3.57 -2.56
C SER A 38 -4.76 -3.85 -2.13
N VAL A 39 -3.82 -3.47 -2.99
CA VAL A 39 -2.38 -3.54 -2.71
C VAL A 39 -1.88 -2.14 -2.40
N VAL A 40 -1.14 -2.01 -1.29
CA VAL A 40 -0.53 -0.74 -0.90
C VAL A 40 0.65 -0.45 -1.81
N LEU A 41 0.60 0.70 -2.48
CA LEU A 41 1.64 1.18 -3.38
C LEU A 41 2.67 2.00 -2.61
N LEU A 42 2.19 2.89 -1.73
CA LEU A 42 3.00 3.68 -0.81
C LEU A 42 2.13 4.33 0.27
N SER A 43 2.79 4.77 1.34
CA SER A 43 2.21 5.61 2.39
C SER A 43 2.94 6.96 2.44
N LYS A 44 2.21 8.03 2.75
CA LYS A 44 2.77 9.36 3.06
C LYS A 44 2.09 9.95 4.27
N SER A 45 2.86 10.52 5.19
CA SER A 45 2.30 11.27 6.32
C SER A 45 1.47 12.46 5.85
N GLU A 46 0.35 12.71 6.52
CA GLU A 46 -0.58 13.81 6.24
C GLU A 46 -0.38 14.95 7.25
N PRO A 47 0.37 16.02 6.91
CA PRO A 47 0.71 17.07 7.87
C PRO A 47 -0.47 17.97 8.26
N THR A 48 -1.52 18.08 7.42
CA THR A 48 -2.63 19.02 7.63
C THR A 48 -3.65 18.48 8.62
N TYR A 49 -3.94 17.18 8.56
CA TYR A 49 -4.99 16.55 9.38
C TYR A 49 -4.47 15.44 10.30
N GLY A 50 -3.16 15.17 10.27
CA GLY A 50 -2.57 14.03 10.97
C GLY A 50 -2.81 12.70 10.23
N GLY A 51 -2.11 11.67 10.69
CA GLY A 51 -2.17 10.33 10.12
C GLY A 51 -1.42 10.16 8.81
N GLU A 52 -1.93 9.29 7.95
CA GLU A 52 -1.31 8.92 6.67
C GLU A 52 -2.31 8.94 5.49
N ARG A 53 -1.77 9.21 4.30
CA ARG A 53 -2.39 8.96 3.00
C ARG A 53 -1.81 7.66 2.46
N ILE A 54 -2.67 6.66 2.28
CA ILE A 54 -2.28 5.35 1.76
C ILE A 54 -2.76 5.24 0.32
N TYR A 55 -1.81 5.10 -0.60
CA TYR A 55 -2.12 4.93 -2.02
C TYR A 55 -2.23 3.45 -2.28
N VAL A 56 -3.36 3.04 -2.84
CA VAL A 56 -3.64 1.63 -3.09
C VAL A 56 -4.07 1.42 -4.54
N ASP A 57 -3.74 0.25 -5.08
CA ASP A 57 -4.30 -0.26 -6.32
C ASP A 57 -5.37 -1.31 -6.01
N VAL A 58 -6.61 -1.01 -6.38
CA VAL A 58 -7.77 -1.85 -6.12
C VAL A 58 -7.85 -2.96 -7.15
N LYS A 59 -7.93 -4.22 -6.70
CA LYS A 59 -7.79 -5.40 -7.55
C LYS A 59 -9.10 -5.97 -8.06
N ASN A 60 -10.16 -5.90 -7.27
CA ASN A 60 -11.43 -6.59 -7.56
C ASN A 60 -12.66 -5.66 -7.66
N ARG A 61 -12.47 -4.33 -7.60
CA ARG A 61 -13.52 -3.30 -7.77
C ARG A 61 -12.99 -2.06 -8.49
N GLY A 62 -12.62 -2.18 -9.77
CA GLY A 62 -11.94 -1.10 -10.49
C GLY A 62 -12.69 0.24 -10.57
N GLN A 63 -14.03 0.23 -10.49
CA GLN A 63 -14.88 1.42 -10.58
C GLN A 63 -14.69 2.46 -9.47
N ILE A 64 -13.97 2.14 -8.40
CA ILE A 64 -13.72 3.08 -7.29
C ILE A 64 -12.42 3.87 -7.46
N GLY A 65 -11.53 3.40 -8.34
CA GLY A 65 -10.24 4.00 -8.60
C GLY A 65 -10.14 4.60 -9.99
N VAL A 66 -8.99 5.21 -10.27
CA VAL A 66 -8.65 5.74 -11.59
C VAL A 66 -7.25 5.29 -11.99
N ARG A 67 -7.02 5.16 -13.30
CA ARG A 67 -5.68 4.86 -13.80
C ARG A 67 -4.77 6.06 -13.56
N LYS A 68 -3.64 5.85 -12.89
CA LYS A 68 -2.70 6.93 -12.55
C LYS A 68 -1.25 6.45 -12.60
N THR A 69 -0.39 7.32 -13.12
CA THR A 69 1.06 7.23 -12.93
C THR A 69 1.44 7.97 -11.66
N LEU A 70 1.93 7.24 -10.65
CA LEU A 70 2.36 7.81 -9.38
C LEU A 70 3.82 8.22 -9.46
N GLN A 71 4.13 9.44 -9.00
CA GLN A 71 5.49 10.00 -9.03
C GLN A 71 5.91 10.50 -7.66
N CYS A 72 7.09 10.07 -7.21
CA CYS A 72 7.77 10.57 -6.02
C CYS A 72 8.90 11.52 -6.40
N ALA A 73 9.47 12.20 -5.40
CA ALA A 73 10.59 13.13 -5.60
C ALA A 73 11.82 12.46 -6.24
N ASN A 74 11.96 11.14 -6.12
CA ASN A 74 13.05 10.33 -6.68
C ASN A 74 12.71 9.68 -8.04
N GLY A 75 11.53 9.93 -8.61
CA GLY A 75 11.12 9.41 -9.92
C GLY A 75 9.74 8.76 -9.94
N ILE A 76 9.42 8.11 -11.06
CA ILE A 76 8.16 7.40 -11.28
C ILE A 76 8.12 6.14 -10.41
N VAL A 77 7.05 5.96 -9.63
CA VAL A 77 6.79 4.74 -8.85
C VAL A 77 6.23 3.66 -9.76
N GLY A 78 5.26 4.01 -10.61
CA GLY A 78 4.62 3.09 -11.55
C GLY A 78 3.33 3.66 -12.11
N THR A 79 2.73 2.94 -13.06
CA THR A 79 1.37 3.20 -13.54
C THR A 79 0.47 2.07 -13.12
N PHE A 80 -0.66 2.41 -12.51
CA PHE A 80 -1.59 1.47 -11.91
C PHE A 80 -3.01 1.77 -12.40
N ASP A 81 -3.85 0.74 -12.47
CA ASP A 81 -5.15 0.83 -13.14
C ASP A 81 -6.25 1.42 -12.26
N ASN A 82 -6.26 1.13 -10.95
CA ASN A 82 -7.35 1.51 -10.07
C ASN A 82 -6.81 2.17 -8.79
N VAL A 83 -6.18 3.34 -8.93
CA VAL A 83 -5.59 4.05 -7.80
C VAL A 83 -6.65 4.77 -7.00
N VAL A 84 -6.58 4.58 -5.67
CA VAL A 84 -7.37 5.29 -4.66
C VAL A 84 -6.45 5.73 -3.53
N VAL A 85 -6.74 6.87 -2.92
CA VAL A 85 -6.10 7.31 -1.68
C VAL A 85 -7.02 7.01 -0.50
N ILE A 86 -6.56 6.20 0.44
CA ILE A 86 -7.21 6.00 1.73
C ILE A 86 -6.66 7.04 2.70
N ARG A 87 -7.54 7.87 3.27
CA ARG A 87 -7.22 8.77 4.37
C ARG A 87 -7.29 8.00 5.69
N ASP A 88 -6.13 7.79 6.30
CA ASP A 88 -5.97 7.03 7.53
C ASP A 88 -5.48 7.92 8.66
N PHE A 89 -6.42 8.64 9.27
CA PHE A 89 -6.15 9.60 10.35
C PHE A 89 -5.50 8.97 11.58
N GLU A 90 -5.68 7.67 11.77
CA GLU A 90 -5.18 6.90 12.91
C GLU A 90 -3.91 6.10 12.59
N SER A 91 -3.38 6.15 11.35
CA SER A 91 -2.20 5.39 10.92
C SER A 91 -2.32 3.87 11.18
N ARG A 92 -3.52 3.31 11.00
CA ARG A 92 -3.84 1.89 11.15
C ARG A 92 -3.17 1.02 10.09
N PHE A 93 -2.90 1.60 8.93
CA PHE A 93 -2.40 0.88 7.76
C PHE A 93 -0.91 1.11 7.50
N THR A 94 -0.20 1.75 8.42
CA THR A 94 1.26 1.90 8.33
C THR A 94 1.92 0.55 8.12
N ASN A 95 2.83 0.46 7.14
CA ASN A 95 3.57 -0.76 6.78
C ASN A 95 2.72 -1.95 6.29
N ARG A 96 1.42 -1.78 6.03
CA ARG A 96 0.61 -2.81 5.39
C ARG A 96 0.98 -2.91 3.92
N LYS A 97 1.01 -4.14 3.39
CA LYS A 97 1.19 -4.41 1.96
C LYS A 97 -0.14 -4.59 1.22
N LYS A 98 -1.19 -4.93 1.97
CA LYS A 98 -2.53 -5.25 1.48
C LYS A 98 -3.56 -4.71 2.47
N ILE A 99 -4.66 -4.19 1.95
CA ILE A 99 -5.79 -3.72 2.74
C ILE A 99 -7.06 -4.32 2.12
N CYS A 100 -7.81 -5.05 2.95
CA CYS A 100 -9.15 -5.52 2.62
C CYS A 100 -10.17 -4.60 3.30
N PHE A 101 -11.16 -4.12 2.56
CA PHE A 101 -12.21 -3.25 3.11
C PHE A 101 -13.56 -3.47 2.40
N SER A 102 -14.67 -3.16 3.05
CA SER A 102 -16.01 -3.30 2.46
C SER A 102 -16.71 -1.95 2.38
N ASP A 103 -16.74 -1.24 3.51
CA ASP A 103 -17.46 0.01 3.65
C ASP A 103 -16.50 1.19 3.69
N PHE A 104 -16.81 2.22 2.90
CA PHE A 104 -16.03 3.44 2.83
C PHE A 104 -16.89 4.64 2.47
N MET A 105 -16.42 5.81 2.88
CA MET A 105 -16.97 7.10 2.50
C MET A 105 -16.07 7.76 1.46
N ARG A 106 -16.65 8.33 0.40
CA ARG A 106 -15.90 9.18 -0.52
C ARG A 106 -15.62 10.53 0.14
N MET A 107 -14.37 10.95 0.09
CA MET A 107 -13.91 12.22 0.61
C MET A 107 -13.81 13.23 -0.54
N GLN A 108 -13.95 14.51 -0.23
CA GLN A 108 -13.54 15.55 -1.17
C GLN A 108 -12.02 15.45 -1.36
N PRO A 109 -11.53 15.37 -2.62
CA PRO A 109 -10.10 15.42 -2.88
C PRO A 109 -9.52 16.71 -2.29
N THR A 110 -8.43 16.59 -1.56
CA THR A 110 -7.66 17.75 -1.13
C THR A 110 -6.69 18.12 -2.25
N ASP A 111 -6.73 19.37 -2.70
CA ASP A 111 -6.08 19.84 -3.93
C ASP A 111 -4.63 19.35 -4.12
N GLY A 112 -4.30 19.05 -5.38
CA GLY A 112 -3.18 18.22 -5.88
C GLY A 112 -1.74 18.70 -5.65
N ALA A 113 -1.47 19.41 -4.56
CA ALA A 113 -0.13 19.79 -4.12
C ALA A 113 0.68 18.60 -3.55
N LYS A 114 0.01 17.49 -3.25
CA LYS A 114 0.64 16.25 -2.77
C LYS A 114 0.64 15.29 -3.97
N MET A 115 1.81 14.77 -4.34
CA MET A 115 2.00 13.62 -5.24
C MET A 115 1.14 13.54 -6.53
N ASN A 116 1.10 14.60 -7.33
CA ASN A 116 0.27 14.62 -8.55
C ASN A 116 -1.17 14.11 -8.32
N ASP A 117 -1.69 14.28 -7.09
CA ASP A 117 -2.95 13.70 -6.57
C ASP A 117 -4.18 14.25 -7.28
N GLU A 118 -4.02 15.21 -8.17
CA GLU A 118 -5.12 15.78 -8.93
C GLU A 118 -5.94 14.67 -9.61
N GLY A 119 -7.23 14.65 -9.30
CA GLY A 119 -8.17 13.67 -9.84
C GLY A 119 -8.07 12.26 -9.24
N LEU A 120 -7.26 12.02 -8.19
CA LEU A 120 -7.32 10.76 -7.44
C LEU A 120 -8.55 10.74 -6.52
N PRO A 121 -9.38 9.68 -6.57
CA PRO A 121 -10.42 9.47 -5.58
C PRO A 121 -9.82 9.31 -4.18
N GLU A 122 -10.39 10.03 -3.22
CA GLU A 122 -10.06 9.89 -1.80
C GLU A 122 -11.20 9.20 -1.07
N ILE A 123 -10.87 8.25 -0.18
CA ILE A 123 -11.84 7.54 0.65
C ILE A 123 -11.39 7.48 2.10
N GLN A 124 -12.35 7.33 3.01
CA GLN A 124 -12.11 6.97 4.40
C GLN A 124 -12.81 5.64 4.67
N LEU A 125 -12.10 4.69 5.27
CA LEU A 125 -12.67 3.39 5.64
C LEU A 125 -13.40 3.49 6.97
N TYR A 126 -14.61 2.94 7.02
CA TYR A 126 -15.34 2.77 8.28
C TYR A 126 -14.66 1.72 9.17
N HIS A 127 -14.86 1.84 10.47
CA HIS A 127 -14.43 0.85 11.46
C HIS A 127 -15.51 -0.22 11.64
#